data_AF-A0A3D3T4E9-F1
#
_entry.id   AF-A0A3D3T4E9-F1
#
_cell.length_a   1.000
_cell.length_b   1.000
_cell.length_c   1.000
_cell.angle_alpha   90.00
_cell.angle_beta   90.00
_cell.angle_gamma   90.00
#
_symmetry.space_group_name_H-M   'P 1'
#
loop_
_entity.id
_entity.type
_entity.pdbx_description
1 polymer ?
#
loop_
_entity_poly.entity_id
_entity_poly.type
_entity_poly.pdbx_seq_one_letter_code
_entity_poly.pdbx_strand_id
1 'polypeptide(L)'
;MSDFYQNGIITTLHNLSDRPLADLEDELMGFSRTRPMSLILPSLFSELEGAALPNIVDHLCHVPYLSEIVIGLDRATEEEYRHALAFFSRLPQRFRVLWNDGPRLQAIDKMLQEHGLAPRELGKGRNVWYCMGYVMCSNIGRAIAL
;
A
#
# COMPACT_ATOMS: atom_id res chain seq x y z
N MET A 1 -43.14 -22.55 -10.02
CA MET A 1 -41.79 -22.08 -10.42
C MET A 1 -41.52 -20.79 -9.69
N SER A 2 -40.89 -20.91 -8.51
CA SER A 2 -40.61 -19.81 -7.58
C SER A 2 -39.10 -19.50 -7.51
N ASP A 3 -38.31 -19.99 -8.47
CA ASP A 3 -36.84 -20.06 -8.34
C ASP A 3 -36.09 -18.87 -8.96
N PHE A 4 -36.79 -17.75 -9.26
CA PHE A 4 -36.17 -16.54 -9.82
C PHE A 4 -36.54 -15.25 -9.07
N TYR A 5 -36.77 -15.34 -7.76
CA TYR A 5 -36.87 -14.13 -6.93
C TYR A 5 -35.46 -13.67 -6.51
N GLN A 6 -34.79 -12.90 -7.36
CA GLN A 6 -33.57 -12.17 -7.00
C GLN A 6 -33.95 -10.85 -6.31
N ASN A 7 -33.54 -10.67 -5.05
CA ASN A 7 -33.66 -9.39 -4.35
C ASN A 7 -32.88 -8.32 -5.12
N GLY A 8 -33.60 -7.30 -5.58
CA GLY A 8 -33.16 -6.31 -6.57
C GLY A 8 -32.10 -5.31 -6.10
N ILE A 9 -30.88 -5.78 -5.87
CA ILE A 9 -29.65 -4.99 -6.02
C ILE A 9 -28.60 -5.91 -6.64
N ILE A 10 -28.43 -5.83 -7.96
CA ILE A 10 -27.23 -6.34 -8.61
C ILE A 10 -26.11 -5.37 -8.25
N THR A 11 -25.11 -5.83 -7.52
CA THR A 11 -23.86 -5.08 -7.34
C THR A 11 -23.30 -4.75 -8.71
N THR A 12 -22.97 -3.49 -8.97
CA THR A 12 -22.37 -3.08 -10.23
C THR A 12 -21.10 -3.90 -10.46
N LEU A 13 -21.14 -4.86 -11.40
CA LEU A 13 -19.94 -5.53 -11.88
C LEU A 13 -19.25 -4.53 -12.81
N HIS A 14 -18.12 -3.97 -12.37
CA HIS A 14 -17.31 -3.12 -13.23
C HIS A 14 -16.80 -3.98 -14.40
N ASN A 15 -17.17 -3.63 -15.63
CA ASN A 15 -16.60 -4.27 -16.81
C ASN A 15 -15.15 -3.79 -16.96
N LEU A 16 -14.21 -4.63 -16.53
CA LEU A 16 -12.76 -4.38 -16.66
C LEU A 16 -12.16 -5.04 -17.92
N SER A 17 -12.95 -5.84 -18.66
CA SER A 17 -12.49 -6.67 -19.77
C SER A 17 -12.26 -5.87 -21.07
N ASP A 18 -13.13 -4.90 -21.35
CA ASP A 18 -13.13 -4.12 -22.60
C ASP A 18 -12.85 -2.64 -22.37
N ARG A 19 -11.96 -2.31 -21.43
CA ARG A 19 -11.59 -0.91 -21.13
C ARG A 19 -10.12 -0.65 -21.45
N PRO A 20 -9.82 0.36 -22.29
CA PRO A 20 -8.45 0.83 -22.48
C PRO A 20 -7.82 1.29 -21.15
N LEU A 21 -6.53 1.01 -20.95
CA LEU A 21 -5.80 1.45 -19.76
C LEU A 21 -5.84 2.98 -19.61
N ALA A 22 -5.67 3.72 -20.72
CA ALA A 22 -5.71 5.18 -20.72
C ALA A 22 -7.01 5.74 -20.12
N ASP A 23 -8.16 5.14 -20.44
CA ASP A 23 -9.46 5.57 -19.90
C ASP A 23 -9.54 5.36 -18.38
N LEU A 24 -8.93 4.28 -17.86
CA LEU A 24 -8.86 4.02 -16.42
C LEU A 24 -7.92 5.03 -15.73
N GLU A 25 -6.77 5.31 -16.34
CA GLU A 25 -5.82 6.28 -15.81
C GLU A 25 -6.38 7.71 -15.80
N ASP A 26 -7.11 8.10 -16.84
CA ASP A 26 -7.79 9.41 -16.91
C ASP A 26 -8.86 9.55 -15.82
N GLU A 27 -9.62 8.49 -15.54
CA GLU A 27 -10.60 8.45 -14.45
C GLU A 27 -9.91 8.60 -13.08
N LEU A 28 -8.83 7.85 -12.85
CA LEU A 28 -8.02 7.93 -11.64
C LEU A 28 -7.36 9.31 -11.46
N MET A 29 -6.93 9.95 -12.56
CA MET A 29 -6.41 11.32 -12.57
C MET A 29 -7.49 12.35 -12.25
N GLY A 30 -8.73 12.14 -12.65
CA GLY A 30 -9.87 12.95 -12.22
C GLY A 30 -10.15 12.77 -10.73
N PHE A 31 -10.19 11.52 -10.27
CA PHE A 31 -10.52 11.17 -8.89
C PHE A 31 -9.48 11.68 -7.89
N SER A 32 -8.19 11.56 -8.21
CA SER A 32 -7.07 11.98 -7.35
C SER A 32 -7.15 13.45 -6.92
N ARG A 33 -7.78 14.31 -7.74
CA ARG A 33 -7.97 15.75 -7.45
C ARG A 33 -8.89 16.02 -6.25
N THR A 34 -9.85 15.14 -6.00
CA THR A 34 -10.83 15.29 -4.89
C THR A 34 -10.60 14.28 -3.77
N ARG A 35 -10.03 13.12 -4.12
CA ARG A 35 -9.61 12.07 -3.21
C ARG A 35 -8.18 11.64 -3.56
N PRO A 36 -7.17 12.32 -3.00
CA PRO A 36 -5.77 11.90 -3.10
C PRO A 36 -5.63 10.41 -2.74
N MET A 37 -4.82 9.68 -3.50
CA MET A 37 -4.70 8.23 -3.38
C MET A 37 -3.34 7.84 -2.81
N SER A 38 -3.33 6.97 -1.81
CA SER A 38 -2.10 6.37 -1.26
C SER A 38 -2.03 4.90 -1.64
N LEU A 39 -0.83 4.42 -1.94
CA LEU A 39 -0.56 3.00 -2.12
C LEU A 39 0.24 2.48 -0.92
N ILE A 40 -0.19 1.38 -0.31
CA ILE A 40 0.63 0.64 0.65
C ILE A 40 1.33 -0.49 -0.09
N LEU A 41 2.65 -0.60 0.08
CA LEU A 41 3.47 -1.64 -0.54
C LEU A 41 4.18 -2.46 0.56
N PRO A 42 3.61 -3.56 1.03
CA PRO A 42 4.24 -4.42 2.03
C PRO A 42 5.29 -5.31 1.37
N SER A 43 6.53 -5.26 1.87
CA SER A 43 7.63 -6.09 1.34
C SER A 43 8.59 -6.61 2.43
N LEU A 44 9.22 -7.74 2.15
CA LEU A 44 10.43 -8.21 2.84
C LEU A 44 11.66 -7.54 2.23
N PHE A 45 12.75 -7.39 3.00
CA PHE A 45 14.02 -6.95 2.42
C PHE A 45 14.49 -7.85 1.26
N SER A 46 14.38 -9.18 1.41
CA SER A 46 14.76 -10.15 0.38
C SER A 46 14.01 -9.98 -0.95
N GLU A 47 12.83 -9.34 -0.95
CA GLU A 47 12.09 -9.08 -2.19
C GLU A 47 12.74 -7.98 -3.03
N LEU A 48 13.56 -7.09 -2.44
CA LEU A 48 14.31 -6.05 -3.18
C LEU A 48 15.38 -6.64 -4.11
N GLU A 49 15.90 -7.82 -3.76
CA GLU A 49 16.89 -8.56 -4.57
C GLU A 49 16.22 -9.46 -5.62
N GLY A 50 14.91 -9.67 -5.52
CA GLY A 50 14.12 -10.45 -6.47
C GLY A 50 13.79 -9.66 -7.74
N ALA A 51 13.21 -10.32 -8.75
CA ALA A 51 12.81 -9.66 -10.00
C ALA A 51 11.47 -8.91 -9.90
N ALA A 52 10.58 -9.34 -9.00
CA ALA A 52 9.21 -8.84 -8.97
C ALA A 52 9.10 -7.40 -8.44
N LEU A 53 9.71 -7.10 -7.29
CA LEU A 53 9.59 -5.79 -6.66
C LEU A 53 10.26 -4.67 -7.47
N PRO A 54 11.46 -4.85 -8.06
CA PRO A 54 12.00 -3.89 -9.02
C PRO A 54 11.02 -3.62 -10.16
N ASN A 55 10.49 -4.65 -10.83
CA ASN A 55 9.52 -4.45 -11.91
C ASN A 55 8.27 -3.67 -11.46
N ILE A 56 7.73 -3.97 -10.27
CA ILE A 56 6.60 -3.22 -9.69
C ILE A 56 6.97 -1.75 -9.53
N VAL A 57 8.13 -1.46 -8.93
CA VAL A 57 8.57 -0.08 -8.69
C VAL A 57 8.83 0.65 -10.02
N ASP A 58 9.33 -0.02 -11.06
CA ASP A 58 9.51 0.56 -12.38
C ASP A 58 8.17 0.98 -13.00
N HIS A 59 7.12 0.16 -12.88
CA HIS A 59 5.78 0.55 -13.28
C HIS A 59 5.24 1.72 -12.45
N LEU A 60 5.45 1.70 -11.13
CA LEU A 60 5.00 2.77 -10.24
C LEU A 60 5.64 4.11 -10.59
N CYS A 61 6.87 4.16 -11.12
CA CYS A 61 7.49 5.40 -11.58
C CYS A 61 6.67 6.14 -12.65
N HIS A 62 5.82 5.43 -13.39
CA HIS A 62 5.00 6.01 -14.45
C HIS A 62 3.57 6.36 -14.01
N VAL A 63 3.20 6.07 -12.76
CA VAL A 63 1.83 6.25 -12.26
C VAL A 63 1.61 7.69 -11.76
N PRO A 64 0.80 8.53 -12.44
CA PRO A 64 0.68 9.95 -12.12
C PRO A 64 -0.38 10.29 -11.06
N TYR A 65 -1.26 9.34 -10.73
CA TYR A 65 -2.44 9.57 -9.88
C TYR A 65 -2.20 9.27 -8.39
N LEU A 66 -1.05 8.70 -8.02
CA LEU A 66 -0.70 8.42 -6.62
C LEU A 66 -0.10 9.64 -5.94
N SER A 67 -0.65 10.00 -4.78
CA SER A 67 -0.19 11.12 -3.94
C SER A 67 0.94 10.70 -3.00
N GLU A 68 0.94 9.45 -2.55
CA GLU A 68 2.07 8.86 -1.82
C GLU A 68 2.12 7.33 -1.95
N ILE A 69 3.31 6.78 -1.71
CA ILE A 69 3.55 5.34 -1.59
C ILE A 69 4.16 5.07 -0.21
N VAL A 70 3.49 4.23 0.59
CA VAL A 70 3.93 3.84 1.94
C VAL A 70 4.42 2.40 1.87
N ILE A 71 5.74 2.23 1.90
CA ILE A 71 6.39 0.94 1.88
C ILE A 71 6.56 0.45 3.31
N GLY A 72 6.02 -0.73 3.62
CA GLY A 72 6.31 -1.40 4.89
C GLY A 72 7.37 -2.47 4.69
N LEU A 73 8.50 -2.32 5.34
CA LEU A 73 9.67 -3.18 5.22
C LEU A 73 9.80 -4.08 6.44
N ASP A 74 9.69 -5.38 6.21
CA ASP A 74 9.96 -6.43 7.21
C ASP A 74 11.32 -7.10 6.95
N ARG A 75 11.86 -7.72 8.01
CA ARG A 75 13.06 -8.56 8.03
C ARG A 75 14.26 -7.87 7.39
N ALA A 76 14.53 -6.65 7.86
CA ALA A 76 15.71 -5.88 7.48
C ALA A 76 16.57 -5.58 8.71
N THR A 77 17.88 -5.52 8.54
CA THR A 77 18.81 -4.82 9.44
C THR A 77 18.78 -3.31 9.21
N GLU A 78 19.54 -2.55 10.01
CA GLU A 78 19.63 -1.09 9.82
C GLU A 78 20.34 -0.73 8.51
N GLU A 79 21.39 -1.47 8.15
CA GLU A 79 22.10 -1.34 6.88
C GLU A 79 21.18 -1.66 5.70
N GLU A 80 20.42 -2.74 5.79
CA GLU A 80 19.44 -3.17 4.79
C GLU A 80 18.28 -2.16 4.66
N TYR A 81 17.82 -1.57 5.78
CA TYR A 81 16.85 -0.49 5.75
C TYR A 81 17.39 0.75 5.02
N ARG A 82 18.65 1.13 5.25
CA ARG A 82 19.29 2.23 4.52
C ARG A 82 19.41 1.92 3.03
N HIS A 83 19.73 0.68 2.67
CA HIS A 83 19.73 0.23 1.29
C HIS A 83 18.34 0.33 0.67
N ALA A 84 17.29 -0.08 1.39
CA ALA A 84 15.91 0.04 0.92
C ALA A 84 15.51 1.51 0.67
N LEU A 85 15.92 2.45 1.53
CA LEU A 85 15.69 3.89 1.29
C LEU A 85 16.32 4.36 -0.03
N ALA A 86 17.53 3.90 -0.35
CA ALA A 86 18.18 4.20 -1.62
C ALA A 86 17.46 3.54 -2.80
N PHE A 87 17.05 2.28 -2.68
CA PHE A 87 16.30 1.54 -3.70
C PHE A 87 14.99 2.25 -4.07
N PHE A 88 14.19 2.67 -3.10
CA PHE A 88 12.90 3.35 -3.34
C PHE A 88 13.04 4.83 -3.72
N SER A 89 14.24 5.43 -3.59
CA SER A 89 14.47 6.84 -3.95
C SER A 89 14.24 7.17 -5.43
N ARG A 90 14.17 6.14 -6.30
CA ARG A 90 13.83 6.29 -7.71
C ARG A 90 12.36 6.62 -7.97
N LEU A 91 11.47 6.40 -6.99
CA LEU A 91 10.06 6.78 -7.10
C LEU A 91 9.94 8.31 -7.21
N PRO A 92 9.29 8.84 -8.27
CA PRO A 92 9.12 10.28 -8.43
C PRO A 92 8.04 10.85 -7.51
N GLN A 93 7.11 10.02 -7.01
CA GLN A 93 6.11 10.44 -6.04
C GLN A 93 6.70 10.51 -4.63
N ARG A 94 5.96 11.17 -3.72
CA ARG A 94 6.26 11.11 -2.29
C ARG A 94 6.22 9.66 -1.82
N PHE A 95 7.27 9.21 -1.12
CA PHE A 95 7.27 7.88 -0.51
C PHE A 95 7.76 7.90 0.94
N ARG A 96 7.41 6.84 1.68
CA ARG A 96 7.85 6.59 3.05
C ARG A 96 8.15 5.12 3.23
N VAL A 97 9.26 4.80 3.89
CA VAL A 97 9.61 3.42 4.25
C VAL A 97 9.49 3.25 5.75
N LEU A 98 8.57 2.38 6.16
CA LEU A 98 8.28 1.99 7.53
C LEU A 98 9.01 0.68 7.81
N TRP A 99 10.07 0.75 8.61
CA TRP A 99 10.79 -0.45 9.03
C TRP A 99 10.11 -1.06 10.24
N ASN A 100 9.34 -2.13 10.03
CA ASN A 100 8.48 -2.74 11.04
C ASN A 100 9.28 -3.38 12.17
N ASP A 101 10.42 -3.98 11.84
CA ASP A 101 11.35 -4.55 12.82
C ASP A 101 12.33 -3.52 13.39
N GLY A 102 12.25 -2.27 12.94
CA GLY A 102 13.09 -1.19 13.41
C GLY A 102 12.69 -0.69 14.80
N PRO A 103 13.63 -0.07 15.55
CA PRO A 103 13.42 0.30 16.96
C PRO A 103 12.22 1.24 17.16
N ARG A 104 11.93 2.10 16.18
CA ARG A 104 10.81 3.06 16.25
C ARG A 104 9.44 2.38 16.13
N LEU A 105 9.28 1.44 15.20
CA LEU A 105 8.01 0.73 15.06
C LEU A 105 7.85 -0.37 16.10
N GLN A 106 8.93 -1.01 16.55
CA GLN A 106 8.88 -1.91 17.71
C GLN A 106 8.44 -1.20 18.99
N ALA A 107 8.86 0.05 19.21
CA ALA A 107 8.39 0.84 20.36
C ALA A 107 6.87 1.12 20.28
N ILE A 108 6.36 1.42 19.08
CA ILE A 108 4.93 1.61 18.83
C ILE A 108 4.16 0.30 18.99
N ASP A 109 4.68 -0.79 18.44
CA ASP A 109 4.11 -2.14 18.59
C ASP A 109 3.99 -2.52 20.07
N LYS A 110 5.05 -2.33 20.86
CA LYS A 110 5.01 -2.59 22.31
C LYS A 110 3.92 -1.76 23.01
N MET A 111 3.84 -0.46 22.73
CA MET A 111 2.79 0.40 23.28
C MET A 111 1.39 -0.12 22.91
N LEU A 112 1.18 -0.54 21.67
CA LEU A 112 -0.09 -1.06 21.21
C LEU A 112 -0.40 -2.45 21.80
N GLN A 113 0.61 -3.29 22.03
CA GLN A 113 0.47 -4.58 22.71
C GLN A 113 0.00 -4.40 24.15
N GLU A 114 0.57 -3.42 24.88
CA GLU A 114 0.16 -3.08 26.25
C GLU A 114 -1.33 -2.69 26.34
N HIS A 115 -1.88 -2.12 25.26
CA HIS A 115 -3.30 -1.77 25.16
C HIS A 115 -4.17 -2.86 24.49
N GLY A 116 -3.59 -4.01 24.11
CA GLY A 116 -4.30 -5.08 23.42
C GLY A 116 -4.73 -4.76 21.98
N LEU A 117 -4.11 -3.75 21.35
CA LEU A 117 -4.45 -3.25 20.01
C LEU A 117 -3.53 -3.77 18.89
N ALA A 118 -2.33 -4.25 19.24
CA ALA A 118 -1.36 -4.69 18.25
C ALA A 118 -1.74 -6.03 17.57
N PRO A 119 -1.46 -6.21 16.27
CA PRO A 119 -1.57 -7.50 15.59
C PRO A 119 -0.64 -8.54 16.24
N ARG A 120 -1.17 -9.74 16.52
CA ARG A 120 -0.43 -10.80 17.22
C ARG A 120 0.46 -11.65 16.33
N GLU A 121 0.06 -11.83 15.07
CA GLU A 121 0.75 -12.72 14.13
C GLU A 121 1.71 -11.92 13.23
N LEU A 122 2.88 -12.51 12.97
CA LEU A 122 3.83 -11.98 11.99
C LEU A 122 3.37 -12.29 10.57
N GLY A 123 3.62 -11.36 9.64
CA GLY A 123 3.36 -11.56 8.22
C GLY A 123 2.85 -10.28 7.54
N LYS A 124 2.53 -10.40 6.23
CA LYS A 124 2.10 -9.26 5.40
C LYS A 124 0.89 -8.52 5.97
N GLY A 125 -0.03 -9.21 6.65
CA GLY A 125 -1.19 -8.58 7.30
C GLY A 125 -0.80 -7.59 8.40
N ARG A 126 0.17 -7.94 9.26
CA ARG A 126 0.70 -7.06 10.31
C ARG A 126 1.43 -5.86 9.71
N ASN A 127 2.21 -6.09 8.66
CA ASN A 127 2.88 -5.02 7.91
C ASN A 127 1.87 -4.00 7.35
N VAL A 128 0.86 -4.48 6.62
CA VAL A 128 -0.24 -3.65 6.09
C VAL A 128 -0.95 -2.88 7.22
N TRP A 129 -1.18 -3.52 8.37
CA TRP A 129 -1.84 -2.88 9.51
C TRP A 129 -1.07 -1.66 10.03
N TYR A 130 0.26 -1.77 10.18
CA TYR A 130 1.10 -0.64 10.59
C TYR A 130 1.16 0.47 9.54
N CYS A 131 1.28 0.10 8.27
CA CYS A 131 1.22 1.05 7.16
C CYS A 131 -0.11 1.80 7.10
N MET A 132 -1.23 1.11 7.33
CA MET A 132 -2.56 1.71 7.38
C MET A 132 -2.64 2.74 8.52
N GLY A 133 -2.12 2.40 9.70
CA GLY A 133 -2.01 3.36 10.82
C GLY A 133 -1.25 4.62 10.44
N TYR A 134 -0.14 4.49 9.71
CA TYR A 134 0.60 5.65 9.20
C TYR A 134 -0.20 6.47 8.19
N VAL A 135 -0.81 5.82 7.17
CA VAL A 135 -1.58 6.52 6.13
C VAL A 135 -2.75 7.30 6.75
N MET A 136 -3.46 6.72 7.71
CA MET A 136 -4.55 7.41 8.41
C MET A 136 -4.07 8.64 9.18
N CYS A 137 -2.86 8.59 9.74
CA CYS A 137 -2.26 9.71 10.48
C CYS A 137 -1.55 10.73 9.58
N SER A 138 -1.13 10.34 8.37
CA SER A 138 -0.41 11.23 7.43
C SER A 138 -1.31 12.33 6.87
N ASN A 139 -2.63 12.07 6.82
CA ASN A 139 -3.67 12.94 6.25
C ASN A 139 -3.38 13.36 4.79
N ILE A 140 -2.67 12.50 4.04
CA ILE A 140 -2.35 12.71 2.63
C ILE A 140 -3.39 12.00 1.78
N GLY A 141 -3.47 10.67 1.88
CA GLY A 141 -4.45 9.86 1.15
C GLY A 141 -5.84 9.90 1.77
N ARG A 142 -6.85 9.92 0.91
CA ARG A 142 -8.27 9.69 1.26
C ARG A 142 -8.82 8.38 0.70
N ALA A 143 -8.12 7.80 -0.26
CA ALA A 143 -8.35 6.46 -0.77
C ALA A 143 -7.04 5.68 -0.68
N ILE A 144 -7.13 4.38 -0.38
CA ILE A 144 -5.97 3.54 -0.07
C ILE A 144 -6.06 2.29 -0.93
N ALA A 145 -4.99 2.03 -1.69
CA ALA A 145 -4.76 0.79 -2.42
C ALA A 145 -3.72 -0.07 -1.68
N LEU A 146 -3.79 -1.40 -1.86
CA LEU A 146 -2.92 -2.42 -1.27
C LEU A 146 -2.36 -3.34 -2.36
#